data_AF-A0A0U1LTG2-F1
#
_entry.id   AF-A0A0U1LTG2-F1
#
_cell.length_a   1.000
_cell.length_b   1.000
_cell.length_c   1.000
_cell.angle_alpha   90.00
_cell.angle_beta   90.00
_cell.angle_gamma   90.00
#
_symmetry.space_group_name_H-M   'P 1'
#
loop_
_entity.id
_entity.type
_entity.pdbx_description
1 polymer ?
#
loop_
_entity_poly.entity_id
_entity_poly.type
_entity_poly.pdbx_seq_one_letter_code
_entity_poly.pdbx_strand_id
1 'polypeptide(L)'
;MDNKVERTSDSSTGSLVGNPPNGTNVDDSTTSNWSDQFLYIPTSSSSSNEVGFTSDSSSNATTTEFIFYGQTLLIKDDSGNIVSSFYARQSSSEGEGVYSLLWNVTDDDAVFPVSLRAVAPSNA
;
A
#
# COMPACT_ATOMS: atom_id res chain seq x y z
N MET A 1 18.89 12.68 4.54
CA MET A 1 18.80 11.23 4.79
C MET A 1 17.76 10.74 3.80
N ASP A 2 18.19 10.07 2.74
CA ASP A 2 17.30 9.59 1.69
C ASP A 2 16.54 8.35 2.19
N ASN A 3 15.23 8.47 2.37
CA ASN A 3 14.35 7.33 2.66
C ASN A 3 14.26 6.48 1.39
N LYS A 4 15.14 5.48 1.28
CA LYS A 4 15.13 4.54 0.16
C LYS A 4 14.11 3.44 0.44
N VAL A 5 12.99 3.47 -0.28
CA VAL A 5 12.14 2.30 -0.44
C VAL A 5 12.87 1.33 -1.37
N GLU A 6 13.42 0.24 -0.83
CA GLU A 6 14.08 -0.79 -1.63
C GLU A 6 13.04 -1.72 -2.25
N ARG A 7 13.10 -1.87 -3.58
CA ARG A 7 12.18 -2.72 -4.35
C ARG A 7 12.68 -4.16 -4.29
N THR A 8 12.31 -4.88 -3.23
CA THR A 8 12.48 -6.34 -3.20
C THR A 8 11.20 -6.96 -3.76
N SER A 9 11.11 -7.01 -5.09
CA SER A 9 10.09 -7.84 -5.74
C SER A 9 10.55 -9.28 -5.58
N ASP A 10 9.89 -10.07 -4.74
CA ASP A 10 10.06 -11.52 -4.78
C ASP A 10 9.45 -11.98 -6.12
N SER A 11 10.31 -12.14 -7.11
CA SER A 11 9.98 -12.06 -8.54
C SER A 11 9.07 -13.17 -9.06
N SER A 12 8.61 -14.08 -8.18
CA SER A 12 7.66 -15.14 -8.51
C SER A 12 6.19 -14.83 -8.18
N THR A 13 5.89 -13.89 -7.28
CA THR A 13 4.49 -13.68 -6.79
C THR A 13 3.96 -12.25 -6.93
N GLY A 14 4.80 -11.27 -7.29
CA GLY A 14 4.36 -9.88 -7.41
C GLY A 14 3.93 -9.27 -6.07
N SER A 15 4.59 -9.63 -4.97
CA SER A 15 4.34 -9.04 -3.65
C SER A 15 5.22 -7.81 -3.39
N LEU A 16 4.72 -6.87 -2.60
CA LEU A 16 5.47 -5.69 -2.13
C LEU A 16 5.67 -5.77 -0.63
N VAL A 17 6.93 -5.90 -0.20
CA VAL A 17 7.31 -6.00 1.21
C VAL A 17 7.43 -4.61 1.83
N GLY A 18 6.80 -4.41 2.98
CA GLY A 18 6.99 -3.24 3.83
C GLY A 18 8.35 -3.32 4.51
N ASN A 19 9.23 -2.36 4.22
CA ASN A 19 10.51 -2.21 4.91
C ASN A 19 10.52 -0.87 5.65
N PRO A 20 10.24 -0.84 6.97
CA PRO A 20 10.30 0.41 7.71
C PRO A 20 11.75 0.95 7.73
N PRO A 21 11.94 2.28 7.75
CA PRO A 21 13.27 2.85 7.87
C PRO A 21 13.88 2.43 9.21
N ASN A 22 15.00 1.70 9.13
CA ASN A 22 15.77 1.27 10.29
C ASN A 22 16.37 2.51 11.00
N GLY A 23 16.01 2.77 12.26
CA GLY A 23 16.89 3.51 13.18
C GLY A 23 16.41 4.82 13.84
N THR A 24 15.20 4.90 14.40
CA THR A 24 14.97 5.81 15.54
C THR A 24 14.48 5.02 16.73
N ASN A 25 15.24 5.08 17.83
CA ASN A 25 14.90 4.53 19.15
C ASN A 25 13.40 4.61 19.43
N VAL A 26 12.71 3.47 19.38
CA VAL A 26 11.44 3.30 20.09
C VAL A 26 11.84 2.78 21.46
N ASP A 27 11.47 3.55 22.47
CA ASP A 27 11.57 3.17 23.87
C ASP A 27 10.98 1.77 24.10
N ASP A 28 11.57 1.10 25.07
CA ASP A 28 11.49 -0.31 25.44
C ASP A 28 10.05 -0.87 25.58
N SER A 29 9.81 -2.04 24.94
CA SER A 29 8.80 -3.09 25.22
C SER A 29 7.81 -3.53 24.12
N THR A 30 7.72 -2.85 22.96
CA THR A 30 6.78 -3.25 21.88
C THR A 30 7.44 -3.25 20.50
N THR A 31 8.52 -4.02 20.33
CA THR A 31 9.07 -4.31 19.00
C THR A 31 8.01 -5.01 18.16
N SER A 32 7.15 -4.25 17.48
CA SER A 32 6.27 -4.77 16.44
C SER A 32 7.22 -5.32 15.38
N ASN A 33 7.29 -6.65 15.28
CA ASN A 33 8.14 -7.30 14.31
C ASN A 33 7.57 -7.00 12.92
N TRP A 34 8.11 -5.97 12.28
CA TRP A 34 7.82 -5.59 10.89
C TRP A 34 8.41 -6.57 9.86
N SER A 35 8.95 -7.71 10.32
CA SER A 35 9.28 -8.82 9.43
C SER A 35 7.99 -9.32 8.77
N ASP A 36 8.10 -9.69 7.50
CA ASP A 36 7.03 -10.36 6.74
C ASP A 36 5.73 -9.54 6.58
N GLN A 37 5.82 -8.21 6.63
CA GLN A 37 4.69 -7.34 6.32
C GLN A 37 4.62 -7.09 4.81
N PHE A 38 3.49 -7.41 4.20
CA PHE A 38 3.23 -7.15 2.79
C PHE A 38 2.17 -6.07 2.62
N LEU A 39 2.33 -5.20 1.62
CA LEU A 39 1.26 -4.32 1.19
C LEU A 39 0.06 -5.19 0.76
N TYR A 40 -1.13 -4.85 1.24
CA TYR A 40 -2.36 -5.51 0.81
C TYR A 40 -3.37 -4.50 0.29
N ILE A 41 -4.14 -4.93 -0.71
CA ILE A 41 -5.42 -4.29 -1.04
C ILE A 41 -6.58 -5.17 -0.54
N PRO A 42 -7.70 -4.57 -0.12
CA PRO A 42 -8.89 -5.33 0.25
C PRO A 42 -9.51 -5.97 -0.99
N THR A 43 -9.97 -7.21 -0.82
CA THR A 43 -10.81 -7.90 -1.80
C THR A 43 -12.24 -7.35 -1.81
N SER A 44 -13.05 -7.75 -2.79
CA SER A 44 -14.47 -7.38 -2.87
C SER A 44 -15.33 -7.89 -1.71
N SER A 45 -14.85 -8.87 -0.93
CA SER A 45 -15.53 -9.37 0.27
C SER A 45 -15.14 -8.63 1.55
N SER A 46 -14.16 -7.71 1.48
CA SER A 46 -13.76 -6.89 2.62
C SER A 46 -14.84 -5.87 2.98
N SER A 47 -15.06 -5.64 4.28
CA SER A 47 -15.91 -4.57 4.80
C SER A 47 -15.23 -3.20 4.81
N SER A 48 -13.91 -3.15 4.57
CA SER A 48 -13.11 -1.93 4.50
C SER A 48 -12.42 -1.82 3.15
N ASN A 49 -12.35 -0.59 2.63
CA ASN A 49 -11.57 -0.25 1.44
C ASN A 49 -10.13 0.16 1.75
N GLU A 50 -9.70 0.12 3.02
CA GLU A 50 -8.37 0.55 3.42
C GLU A 50 -7.27 -0.38 2.90
N VAL A 51 -6.25 0.25 2.31
CA VAL A 51 -4.99 -0.38 1.92
C VAL A 51 -4.04 -0.29 3.10
N GLY A 52 -3.32 -1.36 3.41
CA GLY A 52 -2.41 -1.39 4.55
C GLY A 52 -1.31 -2.41 4.41
N PHE A 53 -0.73 -2.78 5.55
CA PHE A 53 0.28 -3.82 5.65
C PHE A 53 -0.23 -4.96 6.52
N THR A 54 0.08 -6.20 6.14
CA THR A 54 -0.31 -7.39 6.88
C THR A 54 0.75 -8.48 6.75
N SER A 55 0.96 -9.25 7.82
CA SER A 55 1.65 -10.55 7.75
C SER A 55 0.69 -11.70 7.47
N ASP A 56 -0.62 -11.45 7.49
CA ASP A 56 -1.67 -12.43 7.25
C ASP A 56 -2.26 -12.25 5.85
N SER A 57 -2.10 -13.24 4.99
CA SER A 57 -2.74 -13.34 3.67
C SER A 57 -4.16 -13.92 3.79
N SER A 58 -4.98 -13.31 4.66
CA SER A 58 -6.37 -13.73 4.87
C SER A 58 -7.20 -13.61 3.59
N SER A 59 -8.34 -14.29 3.52
CA SER A 59 -9.21 -14.29 2.33
C SER A 59 -9.73 -12.91 1.92
N ASN A 60 -9.66 -11.91 2.80
CA ASN A 60 -10.14 -10.57 2.53
C ASN A 60 -9.05 -9.61 2.03
N ALA A 61 -7.81 -10.08 1.87
CA ALA A 61 -6.67 -9.27 1.50
C ALA A 61 -5.89 -9.90 0.32
N THR A 62 -5.58 -9.10 -0.69
CA THR A 62 -4.67 -9.48 -1.78
C THR A 62 -3.31 -8.83 -1.54
N THR A 63 -2.27 -9.65 -1.36
CA THR A 63 -0.87 -9.24 -1.10
C THR A 63 0.08 -9.50 -2.28
N THR A 64 -0.48 -9.97 -3.41
CA THR A 64 0.23 -10.43 -4.61
C THR A 64 -0.32 -9.73 -5.85
N GLU A 65 0.22 -10.07 -7.03
CA GLU A 65 -0.24 -9.53 -8.32
C GLU A 65 -0.02 -8.01 -8.53
N PHE A 66 0.81 -7.40 -7.68
CA PHE A 66 1.31 -6.05 -7.90
C PHE A 66 2.33 -6.06 -9.05
N ILE A 67 2.08 -5.20 -10.03
CA ILE A 67 2.96 -5.03 -11.19
C ILE A 67 3.29 -3.55 -11.38
N PHE A 68 4.48 -3.27 -11.89
CA PHE A 68 4.84 -1.92 -12.31
C PHE A 68 4.82 -1.81 -13.82
N TYR A 69 4.02 -0.88 -14.33
CA TYR A 69 4.08 -0.45 -15.71
C TYR A 69 4.83 0.88 -15.79
N GLY A 70 6.08 0.82 -16.20
CA GLY A 70 7.02 1.92 -16.04
C GLY A 70 7.23 2.27 -14.57
N GLN A 71 6.77 3.45 -14.15
CA GLN A 71 6.92 3.95 -12.78
C GLN A 71 5.63 3.84 -11.96
N THR A 72 4.51 3.40 -12.54
CA THR A 72 3.21 3.34 -11.87
C THR A 72 2.94 1.93 -11.38
N LEU A 73 2.46 1.82 -10.15
CA LEU A 73 1.98 0.57 -9.57
C LEU A 73 0.56 0.27 -10.06
N LEU A 74 0.35 -0.94 -10.55
CA LEU A 74 -0.92 -1.48 -11.03
C LEU A 74 -1.11 -2.87 -10.41
N ILE A 75 -2.31 -3.43 -10.56
CA ILE A 75 -2.66 -4.76 -10.08
C ILE A 75 -3.18 -5.59 -11.25
N LYS A 76 -2.81 -6.86 -11.29
CA LYS A 76 -3.45 -7.83 -12.18
C LYS A 76 -4.62 -8.49 -11.43
N ASP A 77 -5.83 -8.34 -11.94
CA ASP A 77 -7.00 -8.98 -11.34
C ASP A 77 -7.05 -10.49 -11.67
N ASP A 78 -7.98 -11.21 -11.04
CA ASP A 78 -8.17 -12.66 -11.25
C ASP A 78 -8.53 -13.03 -12.70
N SER A 79 -9.01 -12.06 -13.49
CA SER A 79 -9.31 -12.22 -14.92
C SER A 79 -8.09 -11.93 -15.81
N GLY A 80 -6.95 -11.56 -15.23
CA GLY A 80 -5.73 -11.20 -15.94
C GLY A 80 -5.70 -9.77 -16.46
N ASN A 81 -6.69 -8.94 -16.14
CA ASN A 81 -6.72 -7.54 -16.56
C ASN A 81 -5.79 -6.70 -15.67
N ILE A 82 -5.23 -5.65 -16.25
CA ILE A 82 -4.41 -4.68 -15.51
C ILE A 82 -5.30 -3.51 -15.07
N VAL A 83 -5.38 -3.28 -13.76
CA VAL A 83 -6.24 -2.27 -13.15
C VAL A 83 -5.50 -1.39 -12.15
N SER A 84 -6.03 -0.20 -11.90
CA SER A 84 -5.62 0.70 -10.81
C SER A 84 -6.85 1.39 -10.27
N SER A 85 -7.12 1.19 -8.98
CA SER A 85 -8.29 1.72 -8.28
C SER A 85 -7.90 2.32 -6.93
N PHE A 86 -6.77 3.04 -6.90
CA PHE A 86 -6.27 3.69 -5.69
C PHE A 86 -6.90 5.06 -5.49
N TYR A 87 -7.33 5.33 -4.26
CA TYR A 87 -7.91 6.59 -3.81
C TYR A 87 -7.24 7.04 -2.52
N ALA A 88 -7.29 8.35 -2.24
CA ALA A 88 -6.85 8.90 -0.98
C ALA A 88 -7.99 9.66 -0.31
N ARG A 89 -8.05 9.57 1.02
CA ARG A 89 -8.93 10.37 1.88
C ARG A 89 -8.08 11.06 2.93
N GLN A 90 -8.31 12.34 3.19
CA GLN A 90 -7.63 12.99 4.30
C GLN A 90 -8.07 12.35 5.62
N SER A 91 -7.11 11.95 6.44
CA SER A 91 -7.41 11.37 7.74
C SER A 91 -7.86 12.47 8.69
N SER A 92 -9.08 12.34 9.22
CA SER A 92 -9.62 13.28 10.20
C SER A 92 -9.03 13.10 11.59
N SER A 93 -8.46 11.91 11.90
CA SER A 93 -7.86 11.60 13.20
C SER A 93 -6.38 11.94 13.31
N GLU A 94 -5.63 11.84 12.20
CA GLU A 94 -4.16 11.98 12.20
C GLU A 94 -3.67 13.40 11.89
N GLY A 95 -4.59 14.34 11.63
CA GLY A 95 -4.29 15.74 11.36
C GLY A 95 -4.13 16.09 9.88
N GLU A 96 -3.84 17.37 9.62
CA GLU A 96 -3.68 17.88 8.26
C GLU A 96 -2.46 17.26 7.56
N GLY A 97 -2.61 16.94 6.27
CA GLY A 97 -1.54 16.38 5.45
C GLY A 97 -1.33 14.87 5.58
N VAL A 98 -2.08 14.18 6.45
CA VAL A 98 -2.09 12.72 6.52
C VAL A 98 -3.28 12.17 5.74
N TYR A 99 -3.03 11.17 4.89
CA TYR A 99 -4.04 10.58 4.03
C TYR A 99 -4.08 9.07 4.19
N SER A 100 -5.29 8.52 4.29
CA SER A 100 -5.53 7.08 4.18
C SER A 100 -5.55 6.69 2.71
N LEU A 101 -4.91 5.58 2.39
CA LEU A 101 -4.94 4.98 1.06
C LEU A 101 -6.08 3.96 0.99
N LEU A 102 -6.86 4.02 -0.07
CA LEU A 102 -8.08 3.25 -0.25
C LEU A 102 -8.07 2.55 -1.61
N TRP A 103 -8.77 1.43 -1.71
CA TRP A 103 -8.93 0.64 -2.93
C TRP A 103 -10.39 0.47 -3.31
N ASN A 104 -10.71 0.69 -4.59
CA ASN A 104 -12.00 0.38 -5.20
C ASN A 104 -13.21 1.03 -4.51
N VAL A 105 -13.10 2.34 -4.27
CA VAL A 105 -14.19 3.16 -3.71
C VAL A 105 -15.09 3.64 -4.84
N THR A 106 -16.40 3.43 -4.72
CA THR A 106 -17.38 3.80 -5.77
C THR A 106 -18.32 4.94 -5.37
N ASP A 107 -18.50 5.20 -4.07
CA ASP A 107 -19.58 6.07 -3.55
C ASP A 107 -19.10 6.92 -2.36
N ASP A 108 -18.02 7.70 -2.55
CA ASP A 108 -17.54 8.64 -1.53
C ASP A 108 -16.97 9.90 -2.18
N ASP A 109 -17.62 11.04 -1.92
CA ASP A 109 -17.21 12.34 -2.46
C ASP A 109 -16.00 12.95 -1.73
N ALA A 110 -15.63 12.41 -0.57
CA ALA A 110 -14.48 12.87 0.21
C ALA A 110 -13.16 12.19 -0.20
N VAL A 111 -13.19 11.27 -1.17
CA VAL A 111 -11.98 10.63 -1.71
C VAL A 111 -11.63 11.18 -3.08
N PHE A 112 -10.35 11.12 -3.41
CA PHE A 112 -9.87 11.50 -4.73
C PHE A 112 -8.92 10.43 -5.29
N PRO A 113 -8.95 10.18 -6.61
CA PRO A 113 -8.13 9.14 -7.23
C PRO A 113 -6.65 9.53 -7.17
N VAL A 114 -5.80 8.54 -6.91
CA VAL A 114 -4.34 8.70 -6.87
C VAL A 114 -3.64 7.63 -7.68
N SER A 115 -2.39 7.90 -8.05
CA SER A 115 -1.51 6.91 -8.67
C SER A 115 -0.29 6.70 -7.79
N LEU A 116 -0.03 5.45 -7.43
CA LEU A 116 1.18 5.10 -6.68
C LEU A 116 2.36 4.97 -7.65
N ARG A 117 3.46 5.63 -7.31
CA ARG A 117 4.67 5.69 -8.15
C ARG A 117 5.88 5.16 -7.42
N ALA A 118 6.77 4.51 -8.15
CA ALA A 118 8.05 4.02 -7.63
C ALA A 118 9.12 5.11 -7.46
N VAL A 119 8.83 6.33 -7.90
CA VAL A 119 9.74 7.47 -7.84
C VAL A 119 9.11 8.54 -6.99
N ALA A 120 9.90 9.07 -6.06
CA ALA A 120 9.48 10.13 -5.17
C ALA A 120 9.04 11.37 -5.96
N PRO A 121 8.12 12.19 -5.43
CA PRO A 121 7.76 13.47 -6.02
C PRO A 121 9.03 14.32 -6.25
N SER A 122 9.07 15.06 -7.35
CA SER A 122 10.12 16.07 -7.54
C SER A 122 9.89 17.23 -6.59
N ASN A 123 10.94 17.74 -5.94
CA ASN A 123 10.90 18.93 -5.09
C ASN A 123 10.81 20.24 -5.89
N ALA A 124 10.00 20.28 -6.95
CA ALA A 124 9.89 21.44 -7.84
C ALA A 124 9.18 22.61 -7.14
#